data_AF-A0A960E3L0-F1
#
_entry.id   AF-A0A960E3L0-F1
#
_cell.length_a   1.000
_cell.length_b   1.000
_cell.length_c   1.000
_cell.angle_alpha   90.00
_cell.angle_beta   90.00
_cell.angle_gamma   90.00
#
_symmetry.space_group_name_H-M   'P 1'
#
loop_
_entity.id
_entity.type
_entity.pdbx_description
1 polymer ?
#
loop_
_entity_poly.entity_id
_entity_poly.type
_entity_poly.pdbx_seq_one_letter_code
_entity_poly.pdbx_strand_id
1 'polypeptide(L)'
;MSGTSARGAHAADPRRWFGPEDGPWFERDDWADGSRYRSADDARRAQATELRRTGVVTLPGAAPEALCREAIEALEPHFARTGAARLTNAAWALEPIRRLAQLPEVIELVTWLYGRTAIPFQTLDFRHGTEQAAHRDDEHF
;
A
#
# COMPACT_ATOMS: atom_id res chain seq x y z
N MET A 1 25.87 23.81 -34.05
CA MET A 1 24.63 24.48 -33.61
C MET A 1 23.70 23.40 -33.10
N SER A 2 23.35 23.51 -31.81
CA SER A 2 22.68 22.50 -31.00
C SER A 2 21.25 22.21 -31.45
N GLY A 3 20.91 20.92 -31.56
CA GLY A 3 19.53 20.44 -31.59
C GLY A 3 19.15 19.90 -30.22
N THR A 4 18.55 20.72 -29.38
CA THR A 4 17.96 20.29 -28.11
C THR A 4 16.61 19.66 -28.40
N SER A 5 16.56 18.33 -28.44
CA SER A 5 15.28 17.58 -28.45
C SER A 5 14.69 17.61 -27.05
N ALA A 6 13.68 18.47 -26.86
CA ALA A 6 12.83 18.44 -25.68
C ALA A 6 12.14 17.06 -25.61
N ARG A 7 12.54 16.24 -24.64
CA ARG A 7 11.75 15.06 -24.25
C ARG A 7 10.48 15.59 -23.60
N GLY A 8 9.40 15.62 -24.38
CA GLY A 8 8.06 15.90 -23.88
C GLY A 8 7.73 14.93 -22.76
N ALA A 9 7.17 15.46 -21.67
CA ALA A 9 6.52 14.68 -20.64
C ALA A 9 5.34 13.93 -21.28
N HIS A 10 5.57 12.68 -21.70
CA HIS A 10 4.48 11.81 -22.12
C HIS A 10 3.63 11.51 -20.88
N ALA A 11 2.41 12.03 -20.85
CA ALA A 11 1.37 11.47 -20.01
C ALA A 11 1.22 10.00 -20.39
N ALA A 12 1.57 9.10 -19.46
CA ALA A 12 1.58 7.67 -19.72
C ALA A 12 0.17 7.20 -20.12
N ASP A 13 0.06 6.45 -21.22
CA ASP A 13 -1.20 5.86 -21.67
C ASP A 13 -1.76 4.95 -20.56
N PRO A 14 -2.96 5.21 -20.03
CA PRO A 14 -3.55 4.41 -18.95
C PRO A 14 -3.85 2.96 -19.36
N ARG A 15 -3.71 2.62 -20.64
CA ARG A 15 -3.92 1.26 -21.20
C ARG A 15 -2.63 0.47 -21.43
N ARG A 16 -1.46 1.03 -21.13
CA ARG A 16 -0.19 0.32 -21.34
C ARG A 16 -0.04 -0.81 -20.33
N TRP A 17 -0.12 -2.05 -20.82
CA TRP A 17 0.25 -3.27 -20.10
C TRP A 17 1.78 -3.34 -19.93
N PHE A 18 2.24 -3.73 -18.74
CA PHE A 18 3.62 -3.49 -18.27
C PHE A 18 4.64 -4.55 -18.72
N GLY A 19 5.82 -4.07 -19.12
CA GLY A 19 7.05 -4.87 -19.17
C GLY A 19 7.97 -4.55 -17.98
N PRO A 20 9.08 -5.29 -17.79
CA PRO A 20 10.00 -5.12 -16.65
C PRO A 20 10.55 -3.69 -16.44
N GLU A 21 10.62 -2.91 -17.51
CA GLU A 21 11.03 -1.49 -17.52
C GLU A 21 10.09 -0.58 -16.69
N ASP A 22 8.85 -1.02 -16.45
CA ASP A 22 7.79 -0.25 -15.79
C ASP A 22 7.57 -0.67 -14.32
N GLY A 23 8.47 -1.49 -13.78
CA GLY A 23 8.48 -1.86 -12.37
C GLY A 23 8.69 -0.66 -11.43
N PRO A 24 8.43 -0.83 -10.12
CA PRO A 24 8.65 0.22 -9.14
C PRO A 24 10.08 0.74 -9.18
N TRP A 25 10.26 2.07 -9.05
CA TRP A 25 11.58 2.69 -9.18
C TRP A 25 12.60 2.18 -8.16
N PHE A 26 12.15 1.73 -6.98
CA PHE A 26 12.99 1.22 -5.90
C PHE A 26 13.49 -0.21 -6.15
N GLU A 27 12.96 -0.91 -7.14
CA GLU A 27 13.39 -2.26 -7.52
C GLU A 27 14.51 -2.26 -8.57
N ARG A 28 14.76 -1.10 -9.20
CA ARG A 28 15.84 -0.94 -10.20
C ARG A 28 17.21 -1.02 -9.55
N ASP A 29 18.23 -1.40 -10.32
CA ASP A 29 19.61 -1.48 -9.82
C ASP A 29 20.17 -0.11 -9.43
N ASP A 30 19.81 0.94 -10.18
CA ASP A 30 20.24 2.33 -10.00
C ASP A 30 19.30 3.16 -9.10
N TRP A 31 18.40 2.50 -8.34
CA TRP A 31 17.34 3.16 -7.58
C TRP A 31 17.81 4.29 -6.66
N ALA A 32 18.98 4.12 -6.02
CA ALA A 32 19.55 5.10 -5.08
C ALA A 32 20.10 6.35 -5.80
N ASP A 33 20.39 6.25 -7.10
CA ASP A 33 20.75 7.39 -7.95
C ASP A 33 19.50 8.10 -8.51
N GLY A 34 18.31 7.54 -8.34
CA GLY A 34 17.06 8.17 -8.74
C GLY A 34 16.84 9.51 -8.04
N SER A 35 16.37 10.53 -8.78
CA SER A 35 16.03 11.84 -8.21
C SER A 35 15.00 11.72 -7.08
N ARG A 36 14.05 10.80 -7.19
CA ARG A 36 13.03 10.52 -6.18
C ARG A 36 13.60 10.08 -4.84
N TYR A 37 14.64 9.24 -4.85
CA TYR A 37 15.33 8.81 -3.63
C TYR A 37 16.18 9.95 -3.06
N ARG A 38 16.92 10.65 -3.93
CA ARG A 38 17.83 11.74 -3.52
C ARG A 38 17.10 12.97 -2.97
N SER A 39 15.89 13.25 -3.45
CA SER A 39 15.07 14.37 -2.97
C SER A 39 14.23 14.05 -1.73
N ALA A 40 14.15 12.79 -1.31
CA ALA A 40 13.37 12.38 -0.15
C ALA A 40 14.03 12.84 1.17
N ASP A 41 13.31 12.81 2.28
CA ASP A 41 13.92 12.95 3.61
C ASP A 41 14.58 11.63 4.07
N ASP A 42 15.27 11.67 5.21
CA ASP A 42 15.95 10.49 5.76
C ASP A 42 14.99 9.36 6.11
N ALA A 43 13.82 9.68 6.66
CA ALA A 43 12.82 8.69 7.05
C ALA A 43 12.29 7.93 5.82
N ARG A 44 11.96 8.66 4.76
CA ARG A 44 11.43 8.13 3.50
C ARG A 44 12.50 7.33 2.74
N ARG A 45 13.76 7.76 2.78
CA ARG A 45 14.89 6.95 2.28
C ARG A 45 15.05 5.63 3.05
N ALA A 46 14.95 5.68 4.37
CA ALA A 46 15.04 4.49 5.21
C ALA A 46 13.91 3.49 4.89
N GLN A 47 12.68 3.98 4.71
CA GLN A 47 11.53 3.17 4.30
C GLN A 47 11.72 2.46 2.96
N ALA A 48 12.20 3.16 1.92
CA ALA A 48 12.49 2.54 0.63
C ALA A 48 13.61 1.50 0.72
N THR A 49 14.66 1.81 1.49
CA THR A 49 15.79 0.90 1.69
C THR A 49 15.37 -0.35 2.43
N GLU A 50 14.54 -0.22 3.48
CA GLU A 50 14.00 -1.33 4.24
C GLU A 50 13.14 -2.23 3.34
N LEU A 51 12.14 -1.66 2.66
CA LEU A 51 11.26 -2.40 1.76
C LEU A 51 12.05 -3.18 0.71
N ARG A 52 13.05 -2.55 0.08
CA ARG A 52 13.90 -3.22 -0.91
C ARG A 52 14.69 -4.38 -0.31
N ARG A 53 15.14 -4.26 0.94
CA ARG A 53 15.99 -5.25 1.61
C ARG A 53 15.19 -6.42 2.18
N THR A 54 13.99 -6.17 2.68
CA THR A 54 13.20 -7.14 3.47
C THR A 54 11.88 -7.55 2.84
N GLY A 55 11.39 -6.79 1.84
CA GLY A 55 10.04 -6.92 1.33
C GLY A 55 8.95 -6.33 2.25
N VAL A 56 9.33 -5.66 3.36
CA VAL A 56 8.37 -5.08 4.31
C VAL A 56 8.86 -3.74 4.84
N VAL A 57 7.93 -2.83 5.14
CA VAL A 57 8.20 -1.57 5.84
C VAL A 57 7.20 -1.40 6.98
N THR A 58 7.67 -0.90 8.13
CA THR A 58 6.80 -0.65 9.28
C THR A 58 6.50 0.84 9.43
N LEU A 59 5.25 1.15 9.80
CA LEU A 59 4.79 2.51 10.06
C LEU A 59 4.23 2.60 11.49
N PRO A 60 5.10 2.76 12.50
CA PRO A 60 4.67 2.83 13.89
C PRO A 60 3.69 4.00 14.10
N GLY A 61 2.52 3.70 14.66
CA GLY A 61 1.51 4.70 14.98
C GLY A 61 0.72 5.26 13.78
N ALA A 62 0.85 4.70 12.57
CA ALA A 62 0.06 5.15 11.43
C ALA A 62 -1.45 4.99 11.64
N ALA A 63 -1.88 3.93 12.33
CA ALA A 63 -3.27 3.75 12.74
C ALA A 63 -3.48 4.34 14.15
N PRO A 64 -4.35 5.35 14.32
CA PRO A 64 -4.69 5.84 15.65
C PRO A 64 -5.37 4.75 16.49
N GLU A 65 -5.01 4.64 17.76
CA GLU A 65 -5.60 3.63 18.66
C GLU A 65 -7.12 3.77 18.77
N ALA A 66 -7.63 5.01 18.79
CA ALA A 66 -9.06 5.28 18.80
C ALA A 66 -9.77 4.71 17.56
N LEU A 67 -9.18 4.85 16.37
CA LEU A 67 -9.73 4.28 15.14
C LEU A 67 -9.72 2.75 15.17
N CYS A 68 -8.68 2.14 15.73
CA CYS A 68 -8.62 0.69 15.91
C CYS A 68 -9.74 0.20 16.84
N ARG A 69 -10.04 0.94 17.90
CA ARG A 69 -11.16 0.62 18.81
C ARG A 69 -12.52 0.78 18.12
N GLU A 70 -12.74 1.88 17.39
CA GLU A 70 -13.94 2.10 16.58
C GLU A 70 -14.16 0.96 15.57
N ALA A 71 -13.10 0.48 14.92
CA ALA A 71 -13.14 -0.64 13.99
C ALA A 71 -13.59 -1.96 14.67
N ILE A 72 -13.03 -2.27 15.84
CA ILE A 72 -13.41 -3.45 16.63
C ILE A 72 -14.89 -3.37 17.05
N GLU A 73 -15.31 -2.22 17.59
CA GLU A 73 -16.70 -1.99 18.02
C GLU A 73 -17.69 -2.09 16.85
N ALA A 74 -17.31 -1.61 15.65
CA ALA A 74 -18.14 -1.71 14.46
C ALA A 74 -18.27 -3.16 13.95
N LEU A 75 -17.24 -4.00 14.09
CA LEU A 75 -17.24 -5.39 13.63
C LEU A 75 -17.98 -6.34 14.57
N GLU A 76 -17.94 -6.11 15.89
CA GLU A 76 -18.43 -7.07 16.87
C GLU A 76 -19.91 -7.48 16.68
N PRO A 77 -20.87 -6.56 16.42
CA PRO A 77 -22.25 -6.96 16.16
C PRO A 77 -22.40 -7.87 14.94
N HIS A 78 -21.53 -7.72 13.93
CA HIS A 78 -21.56 -8.55 12.73
C HIS A 78 -21.00 -9.94 13.00
N PHE A 79 -19.93 -10.05 13.78
CA PHE A 79 -19.43 -11.35 14.25
C PHE A 79 -20.42 -12.05 15.17
N ALA A 80 -21.03 -11.34 16.13
CA ALA A 80 -22.02 -11.89 17.04
C ALA A 80 -23.26 -12.41 16.30
N ARG A 81 -23.74 -11.65 15.31
CA ARG A 81 -24.92 -12.03 14.50
C ARG A 81 -24.67 -13.23 13.59
N THR A 82 -23.49 -13.31 12.98
CA THR A 82 -23.19 -14.34 11.98
C THR A 82 -22.58 -15.60 12.57
N GLY A 83 -21.94 -15.50 13.74
CA GLY A 83 -21.10 -16.57 14.29
C GLY A 83 -19.87 -16.88 13.45
N ALA A 84 -19.58 -16.10 12.40
CA ALA A 84 -18.45 -16.34 11.51
C ALA A 84 -17.12 -16.00 12.19
N ALA A 85 -16.05 -16.70 11.81
CA ALA A 85 -14.69 -16.37 12.22
C ALA A 85 -14.08 -15.25 11.36
N ARG A 86 -14.63 -15.03 10.16
CA ARG A 86 -14.14 -14.08 9.16
C ARG A 86 -15.30 -13.37 8.48
N LEU A 87 -15.17 -12.06 8.28
CA LEU A 87 -16.05 -11.26 7.43
C LEU A 87 -15.29 -10.82 6.19
N THR A 88 -16.01 -10.65 5.09
CA THR A 88 -15.45 -10.19 3.82
C THR A 88 -15.97 -8.82 3.45
N ASN A 89 -15.10 -7.96 2.91
CA ASN A 89 -15.45 -6.65 2.35
C ASN A 89 -16.12 -5.71 3.36
N ALA A 90 -15.75 -5.75 4.64
CA ALA A 90 -16.40 -4.89 5.64
C ALA A 90 -16.15 -3.40 5.40
N ALA A 91 -15.03 -3.03 4.76
CA ALA A 91 -14.75 -1.65 4.33
C ALA A 91 -15.82 -1.05 3.40
N TRP A 92 -16.66 -1.85 2.75
CA TRP A 92 -17.75 -1.34 1.90
C TRP A 92 -18.98 -0.91 2.71
N ALA A 93 -19.13 -1.42 3.93
CA ALA A 93 -20.31 -1.21 4.77
C ALA A 93 -20.00 -0.46 6.08
N LEU A 94 -18.79 -0.58 6.60
CA LEU A 94 -18.40 -0.08 7.92
C LEU A 94 -17.36 1.04 7.78
N GLU A 95 -17.76 2.24 8.18
CA GLU A 95 -16.92 3.43 8.02
C GLU A 95 -15.57 3.37 8.74
N PRO A 96 -15.48 2.88 10.00
CA PRO A 96 -14.18 2.75 10.67
C PRO A 96 -13.21 1.83 9.91
N ILE A 97 -13.71 0.75 9.30
CA ILE A 97 -12.90 -0.17 8.48
C ILE A 97 -12.45 0.50 7.19
N ARG A 98 -13.36 1.25 6.57
CA ARG A 98 -13.08 2.04 5.37
C ARG A 98 -12.01 3.12 5.62
N ARG A 99 -12.05 3.79 6.78
CA ARG A 99 -11.02 4.76 7.21
C ARG A 99 -9.69 4.09 7.48
N LEU A 100 -9.69 2.92 8.13
CA LEU A 100 -8.47 2.16 8.39
C LEU A 100 -7.80 1.67 7.09
N ALA A 101 -8.58 1.26 6.09
CA ALA A 101 -8.06 0.91 4.77
C ALA A 101 -7.49 2.13 4.00
N GLN A 102 -7.87 3.35 4.38
CA GLN A 102 -7.54 4.60 3.69
C GLN A 102 -6.59 5.50 4.49
N LEU A 103 -5.77 4.95 5.38
CA LEU A 103 -4.81 5.75 6.15
C LEU A 103 -3.93 6.60 5.22
N PRO A 104 -3.94 7.94 5.35
CA PRO A 104 -3.19 8.84 4.46
C PRO A 104 -1.71 8.49 4.38
N GLU A 105 -1.09 8.17 5.51
CA GLU A 105 0.33 7.84 5.63
C GLU A 105 0.70 6.60 4.79
N VAL A 106 -0.20 5.61 4.75
CA VAL A 106 -0.02 4.39 3.94
C VAL A 106 -0.20 4.71 2.46
N ILE A 107 -1.27 5.42 2.10
CA ILE A 107 -1.56 5.80 0.71
C ILE A 107 -0.43 6.64 0.13
N GLU A 108 0.06 7.64 0.87
CA GLU A 108 1.15 8.51 0.45
C GLU A 108 2.46 7.74 0.27
N LEU A 109 2.80 6.85 1.22
CA LEU A 109 3.99 6.02 1.11
C LEU A 109 3.92 5.10 -0.11
N VAL A 110 2.83 4.35 -0.28
CA VAL A 110 2.65 3.43 -1.41
C VAL A 110 2.63 4.20 -2.73
N THR A 111 1.97 5.36 -2.78
CA THR A 111 1.96 6.21 -3.98
C THR A 111 3.37 6.69 -4.35
N TRP A 112 4.16 7.07 -3.35
CA TRP A 112 5.54 7.47 -3.56
C TRP A 112 6.44 6.28 -3.96
N LEU A 113 6.26 5.10 -3.38
CA LEU A 113 7.03 3.90 -3.72
C LEU A 113 6.71 3.39 -5.14
N TYR A 114 5.44 3.35 -5.53
CA TYR A 114 5.02 2.79 -6.81
C TYR A 114 4.88 3.82 -7.93
N GLY A 115 5.05 5.11 -7.61
CA GLY A 115 4.99 6.20 -8.59
C GLY A 115 3.61 6.43 -9.21
N ARG A 116 2.56 5.84 -8.64
CA ARG A 116 1.17 5.86 -9.12
C ARG A 116 0.24 5.97 -7.92
N THR A 117 -0.92 6.58 -8.11
CA THR A 117 -1.93 6.69 -7.05
C THR A 117 -2.30 5.31 -6.52
N ALA A 118 -2.07 5.09 -5.22
CA ALA A 118 -2.47 3.85 -4.56
C ALA A 118 -4.00 3.75 -4.51
N ILE A 119 -4.53 2.56 -4.82
CA ILE A 119 -5.95 2.26 -4.69
C ILE A 119 -6.10 1.31 -3.51
N PRO A 120 -6.63 1.78 -2.36
CA PRO A 120 -6.78 0.95 -1.19
C PRO A 120 -7.90 -0.06 -1.42
N PHE A 121 -7.67 -1.30 -0.97
CA PHE A 121 -8.69 -2.33 -0.90
C PHE A 121 -8.51 -3.12 0.40
N GLN A 122 -9.62 -3.61 0.95
CA GLN A 122 -9.63 -4.45 2.13
C GLN A 122 -10.64 -5.56 1.89
N THR A 123 -10.17 -6.81 2.03
CA THR A 123 -10.95 -8.00 1.68
C THR A 123 -11.46 -8.74 2.90
N LEU A 124 -10.65 -8.89 3.96
CA LEU A 124 -10.94 -9.80 5.08
C LEU A 124 -10.75 -9.14 6.44
N ASP A 125 -11.69 -9.42 7.35
CA ASP A 125 -11.63 -9.07 8.77
C ASP A 125 -11.78 -10.35 9.59
N PHE A 126 -10.98 -10.49 10.65
CA PHE A 126 -10.96 -11.70 11.48
C PHE A 126 -11.42 -11.40 12.90
N ARG A 127 -12.22 -12.30 13.47
CA ARG A 127 -12.68 -12.19 14.86
C ARG A 127 -11.57 -12.48 15.86
N HIS A 128 -10.66 -13.38 15.49
CA HIS A 128 -9.51 -13.81 16.27
C HIS A 128 -8.38 -14.18 15.31
N GLY A 129 -7.14 -14.19 15.82
CA GLY A 129 -6.00 -14.68 15.05
C GLY A 129 -6.21 -16.13 14.60
N THR A 130 -5.91 -16.40 13.34
CA THR A 130 -5.93 -17.76 12.77
C THR A 130 -4.55 -18.07 12.20
N GLU A 131 -4.16 -19.34 12.21
CA GLU A 131 -2.94 -19.78 11.56
C GLU A 131 -3.18 -19.92 10.05
N GLN A 132 -2.25 -19.43 9.24
CA GLN A 132 -2.23 -19.60 7.79
C GLN A 132 -0.90 -20.22 7.39
N ALA A 133 -0.92 -21.16 6.45
CA ALA A 133 0.32 -21.69 5.88
C ALA A 133 1.11 -20.57 5.18
N ALA A 134 2.43 -20.73 5.05
CA ALA A 134 3.22 -19.79 4.27
C ALA A 134 2.71 -19.71 2.82
N HIS A 135 2.43 -18.50 2.35
CA HIS A 135 1.87 -18.21 1.03
C HIS A 135 2.39 -16.87 0.50
N ARG A 136 2.04 -16.54 -0.74
CA ARG A 136 2.23 -15.22 -1.33
C ARG A 136 0.90 -14.69 -1.84
N ASP A 137 0.57 -13.46 -1.46
CA ASP A 137 -0.72 -12.85 -1.78
C ASP A 137 -0.90 -12.58 -3.28
N ASP A 138 0.19 -12.41 -4.04
CA ASP A 138 0.18 -12.17 -5.49
C ASP A 138 -0.44 -13.33 -6.29
N GLU A 139 -0.52 -14.53 -5.73
CA GLU A 139 -1.19 -15.68 -6.35
C GLU A 139 -2.73 -15.61 -6.25
N HIS A 140 -3.26 -14.64 -5.50
CA HIS A 140 -4.69 -14.49 -5.24
C HIS A 140 -5.33 -13.25 -5.90
N PHE A 141 -4.56 -12.43 -6.61
CA PHE A 141 -5.01 -11.20 -7.29
C PHE A 141 -4.67 -11.21 -8.79
#